data_AF-A0A933MDL5-F1
#
_entry.id   AF-A0A933MDL5-F1
#
_cell.length_a   1.000
_cell.length_b   1.000
_cell.length_c   1.000
_cell.angle_alpha   90.00
_cell.angle_beta   90.00
_cell.angle_gamma   90.00
#
_symmetry.space_group_name_H-M   'P 1'
#
loop_
_entity.id
_entity.type
_entity.pdbx_description
1 polymer ?
#
loop_
_entity_poly.entity_id
_entity_poly.type
_entity_poly.pdbx_seq_one_letter_code
_entity_poly.pdbx_strand_id
1 'polypeptide(L)'
;MREASEMPSLATRIKTYRGPVGDGRAQLLGFAELVIAGSFVIRDIRIMKVTSGEKGGTVFVAFPGRKRPGEENKYYDVAHPITSEAYQEATRTILRAYEEAVARA
;
A
#
# COMPACT_ATOMS: atom_id res chain seq x y z
N MET A 1 11.45 -11.63 -29.52
CA MET A 1 10.05 -11.28 -29.19
C MET A 1 9.92 -11.33 -27.69
N ARG A 2 9.87 -10.18 -27.00
CA ARG A 2 9.38 -10.15 -25.62
C ARG A 2 7.88 -9.92 -25.76
N GLU A 3 7.07 -10.93 -25.48
CA GLU A 3 5.64 -10.75 -25.28
C GLU A 3 5.51 -9.56 -24.31
N ALA A 4 4.79 -8.53 -24.75
CA ALA A 4 4.27 -7.54 -23.83
C ALA A 4 3.32 -8.32 -22.92
N SER A 5 3.84 -8.79 -21.78
CA SER A 5 3.06 -9.43 -20.74
C SER A 5 1.93 -8.47 -20.42
N GLU A 6 0.71 -8.81 -20.84
CA GLU A 6 -0.49 -8.15 -20.32
C GLU A 6 -0.34 -8.12 -18.81
N MET A 7 -0.31 -6.91 -18.25
CA MET A 7 -0.16 -6.77 -16.81
C MET A 7 -1.38 -7.45 -16.18
N PRO A 8 -1.18 -8.34 -15.21
CA PRO A 8 -2.28 -9.09 -14.62
C PRO A 8 -3.29 -8.12 -14.04
N SER A 9 -4.58 -8.42 -14.16
CA SER A 9 -5.63 -7.54 -13.64
C SER A 9 -5.41 -7.28 -12.15
N LEU A 10 -5.32 -6.00 -11.79
CA LEU A 10 -5.16 -5.56 -10.40
C LEU A 10 -6.49 -5.00 -9.92
N ALA A 11 -7.18 -5.74 -9.05
CA ALA A 11 -8.32 -5.22 -8.32
C ALA A 11 -7.87 -4.79 -6.92
N THR A 12 -8.43 -3.69 -6.41
CA THR A 12 -8.08 -3.19 -5.08
C THR A 12 -9.33 -3.04 -4.22
N ARG A 13 -9.18 -3.33 -2.93
CA ARG A 13 -10.20 -3.06 -1.92
C ARG A 13 -9.62 -2.16 -0.85
N ILE A 14 -10.28 -1.04 -0.59
CA ILE A 14 -9.83 -0.05 0.38
C ILE A 14 -10.73 -0.09 1.60
N LYS A 15 -10.10 -0.14 2.78
CA LYS A 15 -10.73 0.11 4.07
C LYS A 15 -10.14 1.40 4.61
N THR A 16 -10.90 2.49 4.52
CA THR A 16 -10.49 3.77 5.10
C THR A 16 -10.42 3.66 6.62
N TYR A 17 -9.42 4.32 7.20
CA TYR A 17 -9.20 4.38 8.64
C TYR A 17 -8.94 5.82 9.03
N ARG A 18 -9.81 6.37 9.88
CA ARG A 18 -9.64 7.71 10.45
C ARG A 18 -9.36 7.58 11.94
N GLY A 19 -8.12 7.24 12.26
CA GLY A 19 -7.62 7.28 13.63
C GLY A 19 -7.18 8.69 14.04
N PRO A 20 -6.97 8.94 15.35
CA PRO A 20 -6.42 10.21 15.82
C PRO A 20 -5.09 10.51 15.12
N VAL A 21 -4.90 11.78 14.75
CA VAL A 21 -3.62 12.27 14.23
C VAL A 21 -2.64 12.22 15.41
N GLY A 22 -1.81 11.18 15.48
CA GLY A 22 -0.75 11.10 16.49
C GLY A 22 0.45 11.96 16.10
N ASP A 23 1.29 12.31 17.09
CA ASP A 23 2.56 13.05 16.89
C ASP A 23 3.65 12.27 16.12
N GLY A 24 3.30 11.10 15.56
CA GLY A 24 4.19 10.32 14.71
C GLY A 24 4.50 11.02 13.38
N ARG A 25 5.60 10.62 12.74
CA ARG A 25 6.03 11.18 11.43
C ARG A 25 5.07 10.87 10.27
N ALA A 26 4.19 9.88 10.44
CA ALA A 26 3.17 9.53 9.46
C ALA A 26 1.90 9.00 10.14
N GLN A 27 0.75 9.38 9.60
CA GLN A 27 -0.58 8.96 10.03
C GLN A 27 -1.10 7.83 9.13
N LEU A 28 -1.68 6.80 9.73
CA LEU A 28 -2.40 5.75 9.00
C LEU A 28 -3.75 6.29 8.51
N LEU A 29 -3.98 6.21 7.20
CA LEU A 29 -5.21 6.63 6.53
C LEU A 29 -6.14 5.46 6.19
N GLY A 30 -5.62 4.25 6.15
CA GLY A 30 -6.39 3.09 5.73
C GLY A 30 -5.53 1.87 5.45
N PHE A 31 -6.22 0.77 5.19
CA PHE A 31 -5.65 -0.47 4.71
C PHE A 31 -6.15 -0.74 3.30
N ALA A 32 -5.27 -1.27 2.46
CA ALA A 32 -5.58 -1.74 1.13
C ALA A 32 -5.34 -3.24 1.04
N GLU A 33 -6.17 -3.90 0.24
CA GLU A 33 -5.97 -5.26 -0.22
C GLU A 33 -5.78 -5.21 -1.74
N LEU A 34 -4.71 -5.84 -2.24
CA LEU A 34 -4.42 -5.94 -3.66
C LEU A 34 -4.72 -7.35 -4.13
N VAL A 35 -5.65 -7.49 -5.07
CA VAL A 35 -6.03 -8.74 -5.71
C VAL A 35 -5.37 -8.80 -7.09
N ILE A 36 -4.54 -9.82 -7.31
CA ILE A 36 -3.77 -10.03 -8.53
C ILE A 36 -4.41 -11.15 -9.34
N ALA A 37 -4.80 -10.87 -10.57
CA ALA A 37 -5.40 -11.80 -11.53
C ALA A 37 -6.60 -12.59 -10.95
N GLY A 38 -7.34 -11.99 -10.01
CA GLY A 38 -8.45 -12.66 -9.29
C GLY A 38 -8.06 -13.90 -8.49
N SER A 39 -6.77 -14.22 -8.39
CA SER A 39 -6.27 -15.51 -7.89
C SER A 39 -5.46 -15.37 -6.60
N PHE A 40 -4.84 -14.21 -6.39
CA PHE A 40 -4.03 -13.93 -5.20
C PHE A 40 -4.48 -12.64 -4.54
N VAL A 41 -4.44 -12.59 -3.21
CA VAL A 41 -4.69 -11.37 -2.44
C VAL A 41 -3.54 -11.08 -1.49
N ILE A 42 -3.03 -9.86 -1.56
CA ILE A 42 -2.08 -9.31 -0.59
C ILE A 42 -2.86 -8.43 0.37
N ARG A 43 -2.84 -8.80 1.65
CA ARG A 43 -3.51 -8.07 2.74
C ARG A 43 -2.50 -7.21 3.50
N ASP A 44 -3.03 -6.34 4.37
CA ASP A 44 -2.27 -5.46 5.27
C ASP A 44 -1.34 -4.45 4.57
N ILE A 45 -1.68 -4.04 3.35
CA ILE A 45 -1.04 -2.89 2.73
C ILE A 45 -1.53 -1.63 3.43
N ARG A 46 -0.62 -0.80 3.96
CA ARG A 46 -0.95 0.40 4.73
C ARG A 46 -0.88 1.64 3.85
N ILE A 47 -1.90 2.49 3.92
CA ILE A 47 -1.91 3.81 3.28
C ILE A 47 -1.59 4.83 4.36
N MET A 48 -0.51 5.57 4.17
CA MET A 48 0.06 6.46 5.18
C MET A 48 0.14 7.88 4.61
N LYS A 49 -0.07 8.89 5.46
CA LYS A 49 0.16 10.29 5.14
C LYS A 49 1.30 10.82 5.98
N VAL A 50 2.29 11.44 5.36
CA VAL A 50 3.36 12.14 6.09
C VAL A 50 2.75 13.36 6.79
N THR A 51 2.93 13.45 8.10
CA THR A 51 2.39 14.52 8.95
C THR A 51 3.44 15.54 9.36
N SER A 52 4.73 15.23 9.18
CA SER A 52 5.83 16.09 9.63
C SER A 52 6.95 16.20 8.60
N GLY A 53 7.65 17.35 8.58
CA GLY A 53 8.76 17.64 7.67
C GLY A 53 8.34 18.29 6.35
N GLU A 54 9.31 18.54 5.46
CA GLU A 54 9.12 19.26 4.18
C GLU A 54 8.14 18.56 3.22
N LYS A 55 7.95 17.24 3.37
CA LYS A 55 7.00 16.43 2.58
C LYS A 55 5.66 16.22 3.28
N GLY A 56 5.34 17.03 4.28
CA GLY A 56 4.06 17.00 4.98
C GLY A 56 2.89 17.05 3.99
N GLY A 57 1.91 16.18 4.19
CA GLY A 57 0.76 16.05 3.29
C GLY A 57 0.86 14.94 2.25
N THR A 58 2.07 14.41 1.98
CA THR A 58 2.26 13.36 0.97
C THR A 58 1.66 12.03 1.42
N VAL A 59 0.82 11.42 0.59
CA VAL A 59 0.27 10.07 0.80
C VAL A 59 1.17 9.05 0.13
N PHE A 60 1.49 7.96 0.83
CA PHE A 60 2.31 6.87 0.32
C PHE A 60 1.76 5.51 0.76
N VAL A 61 2.15 4.47 0.04
CA VAL A 61 1.77 3.09 0.31
C VAL A 61 2.94 2.37 0.96
N ALA A 62 2.68 1.71 2.07
CA ALA A 62 3.63 0.84 2.77
C ALA A 62 3.17 -0.61 2.64
N PHE A 63 3.98 -1.43 1.96
CA PHE A 63 3.71 -2.85 1.78
C PHE A 63 3.73 -3.60 3.14
N PRO A 64 3.05 -4.77 3.23
CA PRO A 64 2.93 -5.51 4.47
C PRO A 64 4.30 -6.05 4.89
N GLY A 65 4.73 -5.68 6.09
CA GLY A 65 5.95 -6.17 6.71
C GLY A 65 5.60 -6.88 8.00
N ARG A 66 6.20 -8.06 8.24
CA ARG A 66 6.01 -8.82 9.48
C ARG A 66 7.32 -8.82 10.27
N LYS A 67 7.21 -8.58 11.58
CA LYS A 67 8.34 -8.73 12.51
C LYS A 67 8.70 -10.21 12.60
N ARG A 68 9.99 -10.54 12.48
CA ARG A 68 10.45 -11.92 12.69
C ARG A 68 10.32 -12.27 14.18
N PRO A 69 9.61 -13.34 14.54
CA PRO A 69 9.56 -13.79 15.93
C PRO A 69 10.98 -14.23 16.36
N GLY A 70 11.44 -13.72 17.50
CA GLY A 70 12.75 -14.06 18.07
C GLY A 70 13.92 -13.16 17.66
N GLU A 71 13.76 -12.25 16.69
CA GLU A 71 14.77 -11.25 16.36
C GLU A 71 14.23 -9.84 16.58
N GLU A 72 14.80 -9.15 17.57
CA GLU A 72 14.45 -7.77 17.86
C GLU A 72 14.86 -6.87 16.67
N ASN A 73 13.96 -6.00 16.24
CA ASN A 73 14.15 -5.02 15.16
C ASN A 73 14.34 -5.53 13.71
N LYS A 74 14.13 -6.82 13.40
CA LYS A 74 14.08 -7.27 11.99
C LYS A 74 12.66 -7.43 11.46
N TYR A 75 12.34 -6.65 10.43
CA TYR A 75 11.11 -6.72 9.65
C TYR A 75 11.42 -7.30 8.28
N TYR A 76 10.54 -8.17 7.79
CA TYR A 76 10.60 -8.71 6.43
C TYR A 76 9.31 -8.36 5.71
N ASP A 77 9.44 -7.91 4.48
CA ASP A 77 8.28 -7.68 3.61
C ASP A 77 7.63 -9.03 3.32
N VAL A 78 6.34 -9.14 3.65
CA VAL A 78 5.50 -10.31 3.34
C VAL A 78 5.20 -10.35 1.85
N ALA A 79 5.08 -9.18 1.23
CA ALA A 79 4.95 -9.04 -0.21
C ALA A 79 5.71 -7.80 -0.67
N HIS A 80 6.63 -7.99 -1.62
CA HIS A 80 7.40 -6.92 -2.24
C HIS A 80 7.37 -7.10 -3.77
N PRO A 81 6.93 -6.11 -4.55
CA PRO A 81 7.00 -6.18 -6.01
C PRO A 81 8.46 -6.28 -6.47
N ILE A 82 8.78 -7.26 -7.33
CA ILE A 82 10.16 -7.49 -7.79
C ILE A 82 10.62 -6.41 -8.79
N THR A 83 9.70 -5.99 -9.66
CA THR A 83 9.98 -5.03 -10.74
C THR A 83 9.46 -3.64 -10.39
N SER A 84 10.19 -2.61 -10.81
CA SER A 84 9.77 -1.21 -10.66
C SER A 84 8.42 -0.92 -11.31
N GLU A 85 8.09 -1.54 -12.46
CA GLU A 85 6.78 -1.34 -13.10
C GLU A 85 5.64 -1.82 -12.21
N ALA A 86 5.71 -3.06 -11.70
CA ALA A 86 4.71 -3.61 -10.78
C ALA A 86 4.58 -2.77 -9.50
N TYR A 87 5.68 -2.24 -8.96
CA TYR A 87 5.63 -1.35 -7.80
C TYR A 87 4.85 -0.07 -8.12
N GLN A 88 5.16 0.59 -9.24
CA GLN A 88 4.52 1.83 -9.65
C GLN A 88 3.03 1.62 -9.94
N GLU A 89 2.68 0.54 -10.63
CA GLU A 89 1.30 0.24 -10.99
C GLU A 89 0.46 -0.13 -9.76
N ALA A 90 0.96 -1.00 -8.88
CA ALA A 90 0.28 -1.34 -7.64
C ALA A 90 0.06 -0.09 -6.78
N THR A 91 1.11 0.73 -6.61
CA THR A 91 1.03 1.97 -5.84
C THR A 91 -0.01 2.93 -6.44
N ARG A 92 0.04 3.14 -7.76
CA ARG A 92 -0.90 4.02 -8.47
C ARG A 92 -2.35 3.54 -8.33
N THR A 93 -2.57 2.23 -8.50
CA THR A 93 -3.91 1.63 -8.42
C THR A 93 -4.48 1.78 -7.02
N ILE A 94 -3.67 1.51 -5.98
CA ILE A 94 -4.09 1.64 -4.58
C ILE A 94 -4.38 3.09 -4.21
N LEU A 95 -3.51 4.02 -4.60
CA LEU A 95 -3.70 5.45 -4.30
C LEU A 95 -4.96 5.99 -4.98
N ARG A 96 -5.18 5.65 -6.26
CA ARG A 96 -6.39 6.03 -6.98
C ARG A 96 -7.65 5.48 -6.32
N ALA A 97 -7.66 4.19 -5.97
CA ALA A 97 -8.80 3.58 -5.30
C ALA A 97 -9.05 4.21 -3.91
N TYR A 98 -7.99 4.63 -3.22
CA TYR A 98 -8.11 5.36 -1.96
C TYR A 98 -8.72 6.75 -2.17
N GLU A 99 -8.27 7.52 -3.17
CA GLU A 99 -8.86 8.82 -3.51
C GLU A 99 -10.35 8.69 -3.85
N GLU A 100 -10.72 7.69 -4.66
CA GLU A 100 -12.13 7.40 -4.98
C GLU A 100 -12.94 6.99 -3.74
N ALA A 101 -12.35 6.21 -2.83
CA ALA A 101 -12.99 5.79 -1.58
C ALA A 101 -13.19 6.98 -0.61
N VAL A 102 -12.23 7.90 -0.55
CA VAL A 102 -12.36 9.13 0.27
C VAL A 102 -13.36 10.09 -0.35
N ALA A 103 -13.42 10.22 -1.67
CA ALA A 103 -14.40 11.07 -2.35
C ALA A 103 -15.85 10.57 -2.20
N ARG A 104 -16.03 9.25 -1.98
CA ARG A 104 -17.33 8.62 -1.74
C ARG A 104 -17.76 8.57 -0.27
N ALA A 105 -16.86 8.91 0.66
CA ALA A 105 -17.07 8.82 2.11
C ALA A 105 -17.42 10.18 2.71
#